data_AF-A0A382V1Z3-F1
#
_entry.id   AF-A0A382V1Z3-F1
#
_cell.length_a   1.000
_cell.length_b   1.000
_cell.length_c   1.000
_cell.angle_alpha   90.00
_cell.angle_beta   90.00
_cell.angle_gamma   90.00
#
_symmetry.space_group_name_H-M   'P 1'
#
loop_
_entity.id
_entity.type
_entity.pdbx_description
1 polymer ?
#
loop_
_entity_poly.entity_id
_entity_poly.type
_entity_poly.pdbx_seq_one_letter_code
_entity_poly.pdbx_strand_id
1 'polypeptide(L)'
;MSKKDINTLIKLSRKLGESICDQGTYEERQSKHLIMKWKYKGNTFVHTFPGSSKTSSINHQYSQMRKNLRASGLKPPSEFTTSLISSVEQQELLEELWVHLGTDDEGETPYGGDV
;
A
#
# COMPACT_ATOMS: atom_id res chain seq x y z
N MET A 1 -15.55 -2.50 -13.07
CA MET A 1 -14.08 -2.65 -13.21
C MET A 1 -13.43 -1.38 -12.66
N SER A 2 -13.04 -1.36 -11.39
CA SER A 2 -12.25 -0.26 -10.84
C SER A 2 -10.89 -0.26 -11.54
N LYS A 3 -10.61 0.77 -12.35
CA LYS A 3 -9.30 0.95 -12.98
C LYS A 3 -8.28 1.07 -11.84
N LYS A 4 -7.42 0.06 -11.67
CA LYS A 4 -6.28 0.12 -10.77
C LYS A 4 -5.43 1.32 -11.20
N ASP A 5 -5.39 2.36 -10.37
CA ASP A 5 -4.74 3.63 -10.69
C ASP A 5 -3.64 3.92 -9.68
N ILE A 6 -2.40 3.96 -10.18
CA ILE A 6 -1.23 4.21 -9.34
C ILE A 6 -1.31 5.57 -8.65
N ASN A 7 -1.92 6.60 -9.27
CA ASN A 7 -2.06 7.91 -8.61
C ASN A 7 -3.03 7.85 -7.43
N THR A 8 -4.12 7.09 -7.55
CA THR A 8 -5.03 6.85 -6.42
C THR A 8 -4.30 6.09 -5.31
N LEU A 9 -3.55 5.04 -5.64
CA LEU A 9 -2.76 4.30 -4.67
C LEU A 9 -1.75 5.18 -3.95
N ILE A 10 -1.04 6.06 -4.68
CA ILE A 10 -0.10 7.04 -4.11
C ILE A 10 -0.83 7.98 -3.15
N LYS A 11 -1.99 8.53 -3.55
CA LYS A 11 -2.76 9.46 -2.71
C LYS A 11 -3.23 8.80 -1.40
N LEU A 12 -3.76 7.57 -1.48
CA LEU A 12 -4.20 6.83 -0.30
C LEU A 12 -3.01 6.49 0.60
N SER A 13 -1.89 6.10 0.01
CA SER A 13 -0.64 5.85 0.74
C SER A 13 -0.18 7.10 1.48
N ARG A 14 -0.10 8.26 0.81
CA ARG A 14 0.25 9.54 1.45
C ARG A 14 -0.62 9.83 2.67
N LYS A 15 -1.94 9.80 2.49
CA LYS A 15 -2.90 10.05 3.57
C LYS A 15 -2.71 9.10 4.75
N LEU A 16 -2.58 7.80 4.45
CA LEU A 16 -2.34 6.79 5.49
C LEU A 16 -1.05 7.11 6.22
N GLY A 17 0.05 7.26 5.49
CA GLY A 17 1.38 7.57 6.03
C GLY A 17 1.39 8.81 6.90
N GLU A 18 0.89 9.94 6.40
CA GLU A 18 0.81 11.18 7.17
C GLU A 18 -0.03 11.03 8.44
N SER A 19 -1.07 10.19 8.40
CA SER A 19 -1.95 9.96 9.55
C SER A 19 -1.36 9.00 10.59
N ILE A 20 -0.72 7.90 10.17
CA ILE A 20 -0.23 6.84 11.07
C ILE A 20 1.24 6.98 11.45
N CYS A 21 2.05 7.69 10.66
CA CYS A 21 3.50 7.71 10.86
C CYS A 21 3.90 8.32 12.20
N ASP A 22 5.03 7.87 12.72
CA ASP A 22 5.68 8.52 13.84
C ASP A 22 6.06 9.96 13.46
N GLN A 23 5.80 10.91 14.35
CA GLN A 23 5.98 12.34 14.09
C GLN A 23 7.41 12.64 13.61
N GLY A 24 7.54 13.27 12.44
CA GLY A 24 8.83 13.62 11.83
C GLY A 24 9.56 12.47 11.12
N THR A 25 8.92 11.31 10.93
CA THR A 25 9.55 10.16 10.22
C THR A 25 9.10 10.01 8.77
N TYR A 26 8.05 10.73 8.36
CA TYR A 26 7.57 10.75 6.99
C TYR A 26 8.57 11.45 6.07
N GLU A 27 9.09 10.71 5.10
CA GLU A 27 9.97 11.19 4.04
C GLU A 27 9.39 10.79 2.69
N GLU A 28 9.22 11.77 1.81
CA GLU A 28 8.90 11.54 0.41
C GLU A 28 10.00 12.14 -0.47
N ARG A 29 10.50 11.34 -1.41
CA ARG A 29 11.46 11.79 -2.42
C ARG A 29 10.95 11.46 -3.80
N GLN A 30 10.70 12.51 -4.59
CA GLN A 30 10.39 12.40 -6.00
C GLN A 30 11.65 12.67 -6.81
N SER A 31 12.08 11.69 -7.61
CA SER A 31 13.12 11.87 -8.62
C SER A 31 12.64 11.24 -9.92
N LYS A 32 13.32 10.23 -10.47
CA LYS A 32 12.79 9.40 -11.58
C LYS A 32 11.70 8.42 -11.11
N HIS A 33 11.64 8.15 -9.81
CA HIS A 33 10.69 7.29 -9.14
C HIS A 33 10.16 8.05 -7.91
N LEU A 34 8.96 7.74 -7.47
CA LEU A 34 8.43 8.30 -6.22
C LEU A 34 8.76 7.31 -5.09
N ILE A 35 9.65 7.71 -4.20
CA ILE A 35 10.05 6.91 -3.04
C ILE A 35 9.34 7.49 -1.81
N MET A 36 8.60 6.63 -1.14
CA MET A 36 7.83 6.94 0.04
C MET A 36 8.34 6.12 1.20
N LYS A 37 8.71 6.79 2.29
CA LYS A 37 9.28 6.16 3.47
C LYS A 37 8.69 6.78 4.72
N TRP A 38 8.30 5.95 5.67
CA TRP A 38 7.86 6.40 6.98
C TRP A 38 8.12 5.31 8.01
N LYS A 39 8.10 5.66 9.30
CA LYS A 39 8.11 4.67 10.37
C LYS A 39 6.74 4.60 11.06
N TYR A 40 6.37 3.40 11.43
CA TYR A 40 5.16 3.11 12.20
C TYR A 40 5.52 2.15 13.32
N LYS A 41 5.43 2.60 14.57
CA LYS A 41 5.68 1.78 15.78
C LYS A 41 7.04 1.07 15.75
N GLY A 42 8.06 1.75 15.23
CA GLY A 42 9.41 1.21 15.09
C GLY A 42 9.66 0.40 13.81
N ASN A 43 8.62 0.04 13.05
CA ASN A 43 8.78 -0.60 11.75
C ASN A 43 8.98 0.45 10.65
N THR A 44 9.96 0.21 9.77
CA THR A 44 10.20 1.11 8.64
C THR A 44 9.43 0.60 7.42
N PHE A 45 8.56 1.45 6.88
CA PHE A 45 7.93 1.26 5.58
C PHE A 45 8.76 2.00 4.53
N VAL A 46 9.06 1.31 3.44
CA VAL A 46 9.67 1.91 2.25
C VAL A 46 8.96 1.34 1.05
N HIS A 47 8.44 2.21 0.19
CA HIS A 47 7.86 1.82 -1.08
C HIS A 47 8.36 2.73 -2.19
N THR A 48 8.69 2.12 -3.33
CA THR A 48 9.19 2.83 -4.51
C THR A 48 8.20 2.64 -5.64
N PHE A 49 7.45 3.69 -5.93
CA PHE A 49 6.54 3.71 -7.06
C PHE A 49 7.34 3.94 -8.36
N PRO A 50 7.06 3.16 -9.42
CA PRO A 50 7.70 3.31 -10.70
C PRO A 50 7.38 4.69 -11.29
N GLY A 51 8.37 5.32 -11.92
CA GLY A 51 8.10 6.49 -12.75
C GLY A 51 7.34 6.11 -14.02
N SER A 52 6.75 7.11 -14.66
CA SER A 52 5.89 7.01 -15.86
C SER A 52 6.45 6.14 -17.01
N SER A 53 7.75 5.82 -17.01
CA SER A 53 8.44 5.12 -18.10
C SER A 53 8.64 3.61 -17.92
N LYS A 54 8.22 2.98 -16.81
CA LYS A 54 8.41 1.52 -16.64
C LYS A 54 7.09 0.74 -16.65
N THR A 55 7.04 -0.23 -17.55
CA THR A 55 6.05 -1.30 -17.74
C THR A 55 5.95 -2.29 -16.56
N SER A 56 6.21 -1.85 -15.32
CA SER A 56 5.86 -2.68 -14.18
C SER A 56 4.33 -2.74 -14.14
N SER A 57 3.78 -3.92 -14.47
CA SER A 57 2.35 -4.16 -14.44
C SER A 57 1.79 -3.62 -13.14
N ILE A 58 0.74 -2.79 -13.21
CA ILE A 58 0.11 -2.16 -12.05
C ILE A 58 -0.18 -3.21 -10.96
N ASN A 59 -0.55 -4.44 -11.35
CA ASN A 59 -0.70 -5.59 -10.46
C ASN A 59 0.56 -5.93 -9.62
N HIS A 60 1.75 -5.84 -10.20
CA HIS A 60 3.01 -6.05 -9.47
C HIS A 60 3.22 -4.97 -8.41
N GLN A 61 2.88 -3.71 -8.70
CA GLN A 61 2.95 -2.62 -7.72
C GLN A 61 1.99 -2.84 -6.56
N TYR A 62 0.75 -3.24 -6.87
CA TYR A 62 -0.25 -3.56 -5.85
C TYR A 62 0.20 -4.75 -4.97
N SER A 63 0.80 -5.79 -5.56
CA SER A 63 1.37 -6.92 -4.82
C SER A 63 2.54 -6.49 -3.91
N GLN A 64 3.46 -5.67 -4.43
CA GLN A 64 4.58 -5.13 -3.64
C GLN A 64 4.10 -4.23 -2.49
N MET A 65 3.10 -3.41 -2.73
CA MET A 65 2.51 -2.54 -1.71
C MET A 65 1.93 -3.38 -0.56
N ARG A 66 1.18 -4.45 -0.86
CA ARG A 66 0.63 -5.37 0.14
C ARG A 66 1.73 -6.05 0.96
N LYS A 67 2.81 -6.49 0.31
CA LYS A 67 3.98 -7.08 0.99
C LYS A 67 4.65 -6.09 1.93
N ASN A 68 4.88 -4.86 1.47
CA ASN A 68 5.52 -3.82 2.27
C ASN A 68 4.65 -3.41 3.46
N LEU A 69 3.34 -3.25 3.26
CA LEU A 69 2.39 -2.98 4.35
C LEU A 69 2.42 -4.09 5.40
N ARG A 70 2.31 -5.36 4.98
CA ARG A 70 2.43 -6.52 5.89
C ARG A 70 3.78 -6.55 6.62
N ALA A 71 4.88 -6.25 5.95
CA ALA A 71 6.22 -6.21 6.55
C ALA A 71 6.37 -5.08 7.57
N SER A 72 5.71 -3.95 7.37
CA SER A 72 5.66 -2.85 8.35
C SER A 72 4.68 -3.10 9.49
N GLY A 73 4.00 -4.25 9.49
CA GLY A 73 2.99 -4.62 10.46
C GLY A 73 1.59 -4.13 10.13
N LEU A 74 1.40 -3.40 9.02
CA LEU A 74 0.13 -2.86 8.50
C LEU A 74 -0.65 -3.92 7.70
N LYS A 75 -1.12 -4.95 8.41
CA LYS A 75 -2.03 -6.00 7.89
C LYS A 75 -3.42 -5.45 7.49
N PRO A 76 -4.28 -6.24 6.82
CA PRO A 76 -5.67 -5.86 6.62
C PRO A 76 -6.42 -5.76 7.96
N PRO A 77 -7.41 -4.86 8.09
CA PRO A 77 -8.19 -4.66 9.32
C PRO A 77 -8.88 -5.94 9.80
N SER A 78 -9.22 -6.86 8.90
CA SER A 78 -9.79 -8.18 9.24
C SER A 78 -8.82 -9.08 10.03
N GLU A 79 -7.51 -8.89 9.89
CA GLU A 79 -6.47 -9.60 10.65
C GLU A 79 -5.89 -8.74 11.79
N PHE A 80 -6.23 -7.45 11.84
CA PHE A 80 -5.78 -6.55 12.90
C PHE A 80 -6.78 -6.57 14.05
N THR A 81 -6.40 -7.26 15.11
CA THR A 81 -7.04 -7.08 16.42
C THR A 81 -7.03 -5.59 16.78
N THR A 82 -8.22 -5.08 17.09
CA THR A 82 -8.71 -3.71 17.38
C THR A 82 -7.89 -2.79 18.30
N SER A 83 -6.63 -3.11 18.60
CA SER A 83 -5.83 -2.44 19.63
C SER A 83 -4.60 -1.70 19.13
N LEU A 84 -4.25 -1.76 17.83
CA LEU A 84 -3.03 -1.12 17.31
C LEU A 84 -3.27 0.27 16.71
N ILE A 85 -4.45 0.55 16.17
CA ILE A 85 -4.79 1.86 15.62
C ILE A 85 -5.82 2.50 16.55
N SER A 86 -5.40 3.52 17.29
CA SER A 86 -6.27 4.17 18.30
C SER A 86 -7.28 5.13 17.68
N SER A 87 -7.11 5.52 16.42
CA SER A 87 -8.00 6.45 15.72
C SER A 87 -8.85 5.73 14.67
N VAL A 88 -10.16 5.93 14.73
CA VAL A 88 -11.12 5.38 13.76
C VAL A 88 -10.77 5.81 12.34
N GLU A 89 -10.36 7.07 12.14
CA GLU A 89 -9.98 7.61 10.83
C GLU A 89 -8.78 6.87 10.21
N GLN A 90 -7.79 6.50 11.03
CA GLN A 90 -6.62 5.76 10.58
C GLN A 90 -6.98 4.34 10.15
N GLN A 91 -7.96 3.73 10.83
CA GLN A 91 -8.47 2.40 10.50
C GLN A 91 -9.27 2.43 9.20
N GLU A 92 -10.13 3.44 9.00
CA GLU A 92 -10.87 3.64 7.76
C GLU A 92 -9.94 3.89 6.57
N LEU A 93 -8.88 4.71 6.73
CA LEU A 93 -7.88 4.93 5.68
C LEU A 93 -7.12 3.65 5.31
N LEU A 94 -6.78 2.83 6.30
CA LEU A 94 -6.11 1.56 6.08
C LEU A 94 -7.05 0.58 5.36
N GLU A 95 -8.31 0.51 5.77
CA GLU A 95 -9.33 -0.32 5.14
C GLU A 95 -9.56 0.10 3.68
N GLU A 96 -9.73 1.39 3.42
CA GLU A 96 -9.88 1.93 2.06
C GLU A 96 -8.68 1.60 1.19
N LEU A 97 -7.45 1.72 1.72
CA LEU A 97 -6.23 1.32 1.01
C LEU A 97 -6.22 -0.18 0.71
N TRP A 98 -6.58 -1.04 1.67
CA TRP A 98 -6.61 -2.50 1.48
C TRP A 98 -7.71 -2.94 0.52
N VAL A 99 -8.89 -2.32 0.58
CA VAL A 99 -9.98 -2.52 -0.38
C VAL A 99 -9.53 -2.12 -1.77
N HIS A 100 -8.84 -0.98 -1.90
CA HIS A 100 -8.29 -0.54 -3.17
C HIS A 100 -7.20 -1.48 -3.69
N LEU A 101 -6.36 -2.02 -2.80
CA LEU A 101 -5.32 -2.99 -3.13
C LEU A 101 -5.89 -4.35 -3.58
N GLY A 102 -7.13 -4.67 -3.20
CA GLY A 102 -7.80 -5.93 -3.46
C GLY A 102 -7.23 -7.11 -2.66
N THR A 103 -7.93 -8.24 -2.70
CA THR A 103 -7.45 -9.51 -2.13
C THR A 103 -6.48 -10.19 -3.10
N ASP A 104 -5.68 -11.14 -2.60
CA ASP A 104 -4.71 -11.91 -3.41
C ASP A 104 -5.38 -12.61 -4.62
N ASP A 105 -6.71 -12.77 -4.55
CA ASP A 105 -7.60 -13.43 -5.50
C ASP A 105 -7.79 -12.71 -6.85
N GLU A 106 -7.39 -11.44 -6.98
CA GLU A 106 -7.43 -10.73 -8.28
C GLU A 106 -6.12 -10.86 -9.10
N GLY A 107 -5.26 -11.82 -8.72
CA GLY A 107 -3.98 -12.11 -9.38
C GLY A 107 -3.93 -13.43 -10.16
N GLU A 108 -4.87 -14.35 -9.95
CA GLU A 108 -4.96 -15.60 -10.70
C GLU A 108 -6.01 -15.49 -11.81
N THR A 109 -5.59 -14.96 -12.95
CA THR A 109 -5.91 -15.69 -14.17
C THR A 109 -4.63 -16.36 -14.63
N PRO A 110 -4.42 -17.65 -14.32
CA PRO A 110 -3.50 -18.42 -15.11
C PRO A 110 -4.13 -18.58 -16.49
N TYR A 111 -3.64 -17.82 -17.48
CA TYR A 111 -3.61 -18.39 -18.82
C TYR A 111 -2.70 -19.62 -18.73
N GLY A 112 -3.33 -20.79 -18.57
CA GLY A 112 -2.64 -22.06 -18.33
C GLY A 112 -3.59 -23.16 -17.89
N GLY A 113 -4.76 -23.26 -18.52
CA GLY A 113 -5.61 -24.44 -18.46
C GLY A 113 -5.69 -25.02 -19.86
N ASP A 114 -4.79 -25.94 -20.15
CA ASP A 114 -4.85 -26.84 -21.30
C ASP A 114 -6.15 -27.65 -21.24
N VAL A 115 -6.97 -27.57 -22.29
CA VAL A 115 -7.94 -28.61 -22.70
C VAL A 115 -8.13 -28.56 -24.21
#